data_AF-A0A3D0XFD0-F1
#
_entry.id   AF-A0A3D0XFD0-F1
#
_cell.length_a   1.000
_cell.length_b   1.000
_cell.length_c   1.000
_cell.angle_alpha   90.00
_cell.angle_beta   90.00
_cell.angle_gamma   90.00
#
_symmetry.space_group_name_H-M   'P 1'
#
loop_
_entity.id
_entity.type
_entity.pdbx_description
1 polymer ?
#
loop_
_entity_poly.entity_id
_entity_poly.type
_entity_poly.pdbx_seq_one_letter_code
_entity_poly.pdbx_strand_id
1 'polypeptide(L)'
;LTTLGFLARHQEDRSIVRSFLAGKLNHPKKAVQTAAMRALEQLQDPRSIPILRNWVHGDPEDERFKAAQKAITSLNKQIEAPQALQRLRNQVDTMEKNYRSLKERMETLQDQWDTMEASKDLDQSPQKEDVPES
;
A
#
# COMPACT_ATOMS: atom_id res chain seq x y z
N LEU A 1 -15.19 -5.83 27.79
CA LEU A 1 -14.10 -4.93 27.30
C LEU A 1 -13.90 -5.04 25.80
N THR A 2 -13.82 -6.25 25.24
CA THR A 2 -13.70 -6.48 23.78
C THR A 2 -14.84 -5.85 22.98
N THR A 3 -16.08 -5.94 23.45
CA THR A 3 -17.26 -5.31 22.83
C THR A 3 -17.13 -3.78 22.74
N LEU A 4 -16.53 -3.14 23.76
CA LEU A 4 -16.29 -1.69 23.75
C LEU A 4 -15.25 -1.31 22.70
N GLY A 5 -14.14 -2.05 22.63
CA GLY A 5 -13.11 -1.85 21.61
C GLY A 5 -13.68 -2.01 20.19
N PHE A 6 -14.50 -3.03 19.98
CA PHE A 6 -15.16 -3.28 18.70
C PHE A 6 -16.12 -2.16 18.31
N LEU A 7 -16.98 -1.70 19.23
CA LEU A 7 -17.95 -0.63 18.96
C LEU A 7 -17.27 0.69 18.63
N ALA A 8 -16.17 1.00 19.31
CA ALA A 8 -15.46 2.26 19.16
C ALA A 8 -14.49 2.32 17.97
N ARG A 9 -14.27 1.21 17.25
CA ARG A 9 -13.22 1.12 16.21
C ARG A 9 -13.38 2.12 15.05
N HIS A 10 -14.63 2.55 14.78
CA HIS A 10 -14.98 3.50 13.72
C HIS A 10 -15.23 4.93 14.21
N GLN A 11 -15.01 5.21 15.50
CA GLN A 11 -15.11 6.58 16.01
C GLN A 11 -13.96 7.44 15.47
N GLU A 12 -14.25 8.69 15.15
CA GLU A 12 -13.24 9.66 14.71
C GLU A 12 -12.18 9.88 15.80
N ASP A 13 -12.63 10.04 17.05
CA ASP A 13 -11.75 10.06 18.21
C ASP A 13 -11.87 8.79 19.05
N ARG A 14 -10.80 7.99 19.03
CA ARG A 14 -10.64 6.76 19.83
C ARG A 14 -9.88 6.98 21.13
N SER A 15 -9.49 8.22 21.43
CA SER A 15 -8.61 8.57 22.56
C SER A 15 -9.17 8.16 23.92
N ILE A 16 -10.46 8.44 24.14
CA ILE A 16 -11.15 8.14 25.40
C ILE A 16 -11.18 6.63 25.65
N VAL A 17 -11.58 5.85 24.63
CA VAL A 17 -11.65 4.40 24.73
C VAL A 17 -10.26 3.79 24.87
N ARG A 18 -9.26 4.28 24.12
CA ARG A 18 -7.87 3.84 24.26
C ARG A 18 -7.34 4.09 25.67
N SER A 19 -7.57 5.27 26.23
CA SER A 19 -7.12 5.64 27.59
C SER A 19 -7.82 4.78 28.65
N PHE A 20 -9.12 4.58 28.53
CA PHE A 20 -9.89 3.71 29.41
C PHE A 20 -9.36 2.26 29.39
N LEU A 21 -9.14 1.70 28.20
CA LEU A 21 -8.62 0.35 28.04
C LEU A 21 -7.18 0.22 28.55
N ALA A 22 -6.33 1.22 28.29
CA ALA A 22 -4.96 1.27 28.80
C ALA A 22 -4.94 1.27 30.34
N GLY A 23 -5.86 2.00 30.99
CA GLY A 23 -6.01 1.97 32.44
C GLY A 23 -6.34 0.59 33.01
N LYS A 24 -7.01 -0.27 32.23
CA LYS A 24 -7.33 -1.66 32.65
C LYS A 24 -6.14 -2.63 32.55
N LEU A 25 -5.03 -2.23 31.93
CA LEU A 25 -3.80 -3.02 31.91
C LEU A 25 -3.14 -3.08 33.29
N ASN A 26 -3.38 -2.10 34.17
CA ASN A 26 -2.86 -2.08 35.54
C ASN A 26 -3.77 -2.81 36.55
N HIS A 27 -4.80 -3.51 36.08
CA HIS A 27 -5.74 -4.20 36.96
C HIS A 27 -5.13 -5.45 37.62
N PRO A 28 -5.38 -5.75 38.91
CA PRO A 28 -4.75 -6.87 39.61
C PRO A 28 -5.08 -8.25 39.02
N LYS A 29 -6.26 -8.41 38.41
CA LYS A 29 -6.67 -9.65 37.74
C LYS A 29 -6.06 -9.75 36.35
N LYS A 30 -5.21 -10.76 36.11
CA LYS A 30 -4.61 -11.08 34.80
C LYS A 30 -5.64 -11.19 33.67
N ALA A 31 -6.80 -11.80 33.93
CA ALA A 31 -7.89 -11.92 32.96
C ALA A 31 -8.42 -10.56 32.46
N VAL A 32 -8.41 -9.53 33.32
CA VAL A 32 -8.82 -8.17 32.92
C VAL A 32 -7.73 -7.51 32.08
N GLN A 33 -6.45 -7.74 32.41
CA GLN A 33 -5.32 -7.25 31.63
C GLN A 33 -5.33 -7.84 30.22
N THR A 34 -5.50 -9.16 30.08
CA THR A 34 -5.58 -9.83 28.77
C THR A 34 -6.83 -9.41 27.98
N ALA A 35 -7.98 -9.23 28.64
CA ALA A 35 -9.19 -8.71 28.00
C ALA A 35 -9.02 -7.26 27.51
N ALA A 36 -8.28 -6.43 28.24
CA ALA A 36 -7.94 -5.07 27.83
C ALA A 36 -7.01 -5.05 26.62
N MET A 37 -5.97 -5.91 26.58
CA MET A 37 -5.09 -6.05 25.42
C MET A 37 -5.86 -6.47 24.16
N ARG A 38 -6.74 -7.47 24.28
CA ARG A 38 -7.62 -7.90 23.17
C ARG A 38 -8.58 -6.79 22.74
N ALA A 39 -9.08 -5.98 23.67
CA ALA A 39 -9.93 -4.84 23.33
C ALA A 39 -9.16 -3.74 22.59
N LEU A 40 -7.88 -3.50 22.93
CA LEU A 40 -7.01 -2.56 22.22
C LEU A 40 -6.70 -3.05 20.79
N GLU A 41 -6.55 -4.37 20.58
CA GLU A 41 -6.48 -4.95 19.24
C GLU A 41 -7.75 -4.65 18.43
N GLN A 42 -8.93 -4.88 19.02
CA GLN A 42 -10.24 -4.66 18.36
C GLN A 42 -10.54 -3.18 18.08
N LEU A 43 -9.94 -2.27 18.84
CA LEU A 43 -10.05 -0.83 18.61
C LEU A 43 -9.38 -0.40 17.28
N GLN A 44 -8.47 -1.24 16.74
CA GLN A 44 -7.74 -0.98 15.50
C GLN A 44 -7.06 0.39 15.46
N ASP A 45 -6.53 0.80 16.63
CA ASP A 45 -5.82 2.06 16.79
C ASP A 45 -4.32 1.81 16.95
N PRO A 46 -3.50 2.15 15.93
CA PRO A 46 -2.04 2.05 15.97
C PRO A 46 -1.39 2.73 17.18
N ARG A 47 -2.02 3.77 17.75
CA ARG A 47 -1.51 4.47 18.94
C ARG A 47 -1.49 3.58 20.19
N SER A 48 -2.09 2.40 20.13
CA SER A 48 -2.06 1.39 21.20
C SER A 48 -0.77 0.55 21.19
N ILE A 49 -0.01 0.53 20.10
CA ILE A 49 1.22 -0.29 19.97
C ILE A 49 2.26 0.04 21.05
N PRO A 50 2.60 1.31 21.34
CA PRO A 50 3.58 1.63 22.39
C PRO A 50 3.13 1.15 23.78
N ILE A 51 1.82 1.21 24.06
CA ILE A 51 1.23 0.78 25.34
C ILE A 51 1.35 -0.75 25.48
N LEU A 52 1.05 -1.49 24.40
CA LEU A 52 1.13 -2.94 24.37
C LEU A 52 2.56 -3.45 24.44
N ARG A 53 3.54 -2.71 23.89
CA ARG A 53 4.96 -3.09 23.87
C ARG A 53 5.50 -3.32 25.27
N ASN A 54 5.05 -2.54 26.26
CA ASN A 54 5.45 -2.71 27.66
C ASN A 54 5.20 -4.13 28.21
N TRP A 55 4.26 -4.87 27.63
CA TRP A 55 3.86 -6.20 28.06
C TRP A 55 4.57 -7.34 27.31
N VAL A 56 5.52 -7.02 26.42
CA VAL A 56 6.25 -7.99 25.58
C VAL A 56 7.74 -8.09 26.00
N HIS A 57 8.06 -7.76 27.25
CA HIS A 57 9.43 -7.80 27.78
C HIS A 57 9.65 -8.90 28.84
N GLY A 58 8.75 -9.88 28.92
CA GLY A 58 8.77 -10.92 29.96
C GLY A 58 8.70 -12.34 29.40
N ASP A 59 8.21 -13.26 30.23
CA ASP A 59 8.05 -14.67 29.90
C ASP A 59 7.12 -14.86 28.68
N PRO A 60 7.60 -15.47 27.58
CA PRO A 60 6.80 -15.79 26.41
C PRO A 60 5.59 -16.70 26.71
N GLU A 61 5.63 -17.46 27.79
CA GLU A 61 4.52 -18.34 28.19
C GLU A 61 3.39 -17.62 28.93
N ASP A 62 3.62 -16.37 29.40
CA ASP A 62 2.57 -15.57 30.03
C ASP A 62 1.47 -15.23 29.00
N GLU A 63 0.21 -15.48 29.37
CA GLU A 63 -0.95 -15.14 28.54
C GLU A 63 -0.99 -13.65 28.16
N ARG A 64 -0.45 -12.78 29.02
CA ARG A 64 -0.35 -11.33 28.79
C ARG A 64 0.67 -11.01 27.69
N PHE A 65 1.82 -11.70 27.71
CA PHE A 65 2.81 -11.60 26.64
C PHE A 65 2.20 -12.01 25.31
N LYS A 66 1.58 -13.21 25.27
CA LYS A 66 0.95 -13.74 24.05
C LYS A 66 -0.15 -12.81 23.54
N ALA A 67 -0.98 -12.27 24.43
CA ALA A 67 -2.05 -11.33 24.06
C ALA A 67 -1.50 -10.01 23.51
N ALA A 68 -0.49 -9.42 24.16
CA ALA A 68 0.12 -8.18 23.72
C ALA A 68 0.87 -8.34 22.39
N GLN A 69 1.66 -9.39 22.24
CA GLN A 69 2.39 -9.70 21.00
C GLN A 69 1.42 -9.91 19.83
N LYS A 70 0.35 -10.69 20.04
CA LYS A 70 -0.68 -10.90 19.03
C LYS A 70 -1.33 -9.59 18.61
N ALA A 71 -1.71 -8.75 19.58
CA ALA A 71 -2.33 -7.46 19.32
C ALA A 71 -1.41 -6.54 18.50
N ILE A 72 -0.12 -6.45 18.84
CA ILE A 72 0.86 -5.65 18.09
C ILE A 72 1.00 -6.17 16.65
N THR A 73 1.14 -7.48 16.45
CA THR A 73 1.25 -8.07 15.12
C THR A 73 0.00 -7.80 14.27
N SER A 74 -1.19 -7.91 14.87
CA SER A 74 -2.47 -7.62 14.22
C SER A 74 -2.58 -6.15 13.80
N LEU A 75 -2.20 -5.21 14.69
CA LEU A 75 -2.20 -3.78 14.41
C LEU A 75 -1.19 -3.40 13.31
N ASN A 76 0.01 -4.00 13.31
CA ASN A 76 1.00 -3.75 12.24
C ASN A 76 0.49 -4.21 10.87
N LYS A 77 -0.13 -5.40 10.77
CA LYS A 77 -0.73 -5.89 9.52
C LYS A 77 -1.82 -4.95 9.00
N GLN A 78 -2.60 -4.35 9.89
CA GLN A 78 -3.63 -3.37 9.51
C GLN A 78 -3.04 -2.05 8.99
N ILE A 79 -1.83 -1.68 9.40
CA ILE A 79 -1.12 -0.51 8.86
C ILE A 79 -0.50 -0.84 7.50
N GLU A 80 0.05 -2.05 7.35
CA GLU A 80 0.70 -2.49 6.12
C GLU A 80 -0.28 -2.69 4.96
N ALA A 81 -1.49 -3.21 5.21
CA ALA A 81 -2.46 -3.50 4.14
C ALA A 81 -2.87 -2.25 3.32
N PRO A 82 -3.22 -1.09 3.93
CA PRO A 82 -3.47 0.15 3.20
C PRO A 82 -2.25 0.64 2.41
N GLN A 83 -1.04 0.51 2.96
CA GLN A 83 0.20 0.93 2.28
C GLN A 83 0.50 0.04 1.07
N ALA A 84 0.32 -1.27 1.21
CA ALA A 84 0.49 -2.22 0.11
C ALA A 84 -0.49 -1.93 -1.04
N LEU A 85 -1.74 -1.60 -0.71
CA LEU A 85 -2.75 -1.22 -1.71
C LEU A 85 -2.40 0.08 -2.44
N GLN A 86 -1.90 1.10 -1.71
CA GLN A 86 -1.43 2.35 -2.33
C GLN A 86 -0.26 2.11 -3.29
N ARG A 87 0.72 1.28 -2.88
CA ARG A 87 1.85 0.90 -3.74
C ARG A 87 1.37 0.19 -5.01
N LEU A 88 0.45 -0.76 -4.88
CA LEU A 88 -0.13 -1.48 -6.02
C LEU A 88 -0.82 -0.52 -6.99
N ARG A 89 -1.62 0.43 -6.49
CA ARG A 89 -2.26 1.45 -7.33
C ARG A 89 -1.22 2.27 -8.10
N ASN A 90 -0.17 2.73 -7.43
CA ASN A 90 0.91 3.48 -8.09
C ASN A 90 1.63 2.65 -9.17
N GLN A 91 1.79 1.34 -8.95
CA GLN A 91 2.38 0.44 -9.94
C GLN A 91 1.48 0.29 -11.17
N VAL A 92 0.16 0.14 -10.98
CA VAL A 92 -0.81 0.09 -12.08
C VAL A 92 -0.80 1.41 -12.86
N ASP A 93 -0.86 2.55 -12.19
CA ASP A 93 -0.81 3.88 -12.84
C ASP A 93 0.48 4.06 -13.65
N THR A 94 1.61 3.58 -13.12
CA THR A 94 2.91 3.63 -13.82
C THR A 94 2.91 2.72 -15.05
N MET A 95 2.34 1.52 -14.94
CA MET A 95 2.25 0.58 -16.05
C MET A 95 1.35 1.10 -17.18
N GLU A 96 0.21 1.73 -16.86
CA GLU A 96 -0.66 2.37 -17.84
C GLU A 96 0.05 3.52 -18.59
N LYS A 97 0.80 4.35 -17.87
CA LYS A 97 1.61 5.42 -18.47
C LYS A 97 2.68 4.86 -19.40
N ASN A 98 3.37 3.79 -18.97
CA ASN A 98 4.39 3.13 -19.79
C ASN A 98 3.77 2.57 -21.07
N TYR A 99 2.62 1.90 -20.98
CA TYR A 99 1.89 1.37 -22.14
C TYR A 99 1.51 2.48 -23.12
N ARG A 100 1.00 3.61 -22.61
CA ARG A 100 0.67 4.77 -23.44
C ARG A 100 1.89 5.34 -24.17
N SER A 101 3.01 5.54 -23.46
CA SER A 101 4.25 6.03 -24.08
C SER A 101 4.83 5.06 -25.12
N LEU A 102 4.67 3.75 -24.88
CA LEU A 102 5.16 2.73 -25.81
C LEU A 102 4.32 2.73 -27.09
N LYS A 103 3.01 2.91 -26.96
CA LYS A 103 2.10 3.05 -28.09
C LYS A 103 2.44 4.30 -28.92
N GLU A 104 2.59 5.46 -28.27
CA GLU A 104 2.98 6.71 -28.95
C GLU A 104 4.31 6.55 -29.69
N ARG A 105 5.31 5.89 -29.07
CA ARG A 105 6.59 5.59 -29.72
C ARG A 105 6.46 4.68 -30.95
N MET A 106 5.60 3.66 -30.87
CA MET A 106 5.33 2.77 -32.01
C MET A 106 4.66 3.53 -33.16
N GLU A 107 3.66 4.36 -32.87
CA GLU A 107 3.02 5.23 -33.86
C GLU A 107 4.04 6.16 -34.52
N THR A 108 4.89 6.81 -33.72
CA THR A 108 5.93 7.71 -34.24
C THR A 108 6.95 6.98 -35.14
N LEU A 109 7.33 5.75 -34.77
CA LEU A 109 8.25 4.94 -35.58
C LEU A 109 7.60 4.47 -36.88
N GLN A 110 6.31 4.14 -36.83
CA GLN A 110 5.56 3.75 -38.02
C GLN A 110 5.42 4.93 -38.99
N ASP A 111 5.07 6.12 -38.49
CA ASP A 111 5.02 7.34 -39.31
C ASP A 111 6.39 7.65 -39.95
N GLN A 112 7.49 7.49 -39.20
CA GLN A 112 8.85 7.67 -39.72
C GLN A 112 9.18 6.65 -40.82
N TRP A 113 8.76 5.40 -40.66
CA TRP A 113 8.98 4.35 -41.66
C TRP A 113 8.20 4.66 -42.94
N ASP A 114 6.91 4.98 -42.83
CA ASP A 114 6.06 5.31 -43.97
C ASP A 114 6.59 6.54 -44.73
N THR A 115 7.07 7.55 -43.99
CA THR A 115 7.69 8.75 -44.58
C THR A 115 9.00 8.41 -45.30
N MET A 116 9.83 7.53 -44.71
CA MET A 116 11.08 7.08 -45.31
C MET A 116 10.83 6.27 -46.58
N GLU A 117 9.83 5.39 -46.57
CA GLU A 117 9.42 4.58 -47.72
C GLU A 117 8.90 5.48 -48.86
N ALA A 118 8.03 6.44 -48.55
CA ALA A 118 7.55 7.44 -49.52
C ALA A 118 8.69 8.30 -50.11
N SER A 119 9.69 8.67 -49.29
CA SER A 119 10.85 9.42 -49.76
C SER A 119 11.80 8.60 -50.65
N LYS A 120 11.86 7.28 -50.43
CA LYS A 120 12.68 6.35 -51.21
C LYS A 120 12.08 6.06 -52.60
N ASP A 121 10.76 6.05 -52.70
CA ASP A 121 10.05 5.92 -53.98
C ASP A 121 10.17 7.18 -54.86
N LEU A 122 10.32 8.37 -54.25
CA LEU A 122 10.56 9.62 -54.98
C LEU A 122 11.99 9.73 -55.55
N ASP A 123 12.98 9.11 -54.90
CA ASP A 123 14.39 9.10 -55.34
C ASP A 123 14.67 8.04 -56.45
N GLN A 124 13.80 7.04 -56.63
CA GLN A 124 13.92 6.03 -57.69
C GLN A 124 13.19 6.36 -58.99
N SER A 125 12.60 7.56 -59.10
CA SER A 125 12.04 8.01 -60.38
C SER A 125 13.18 8.20 -61.39
N PRO A 126 13.12 7.56 -62.58
CA PRO A 126 14.24 7.57 -63.52
C PRO A 126 14.53 9.01 -63.95
N GLN A 127 15.75 9.48 -63.64
CA GLN A 127 16.33 10.63 -64.31
C GLN A 127 16.35 10.29 -65.81
N LYS A 128 15.36 10.79 -66.55
CA LYS A 128 15.40 10.78 -68.00
C LYS A 128 16.61 11.63 -68.37
N GLU A 129 17.64 10.97 -68.87
CA GLU A 129 18.76 11.57 -69.57
C GLU A 129 18.18 12.52 -70.63
N ASP A 130 18.22 13.82 -70.33
CA ASP A 130 18.06 14.86 -71.33
C ASP A 130 19.38 14.88 -72.10
N VAL A 131 19.44 14.08 -73.16
CA VAL A 131 20.46 14.19 -74.21
C VAL A 131 19.93 15.21 -75.21
N PRO A 132 20.53 16.42 -75.34
CA PRO A 132 20.34 17.21 -76.53
C PRO A 132 21.36 16.79 -77.58
N GLU A 133 20.83 16.41 -78.74
CA GLU A 133 21.53 16.30 -80.03
C GLU A 133 22.43 17.52 -80.30
N SER A 134 23.67 17.29 -80.74
CA SER A 134 24.33 17.91 -81.92
C SER A 134 25.78 17.45 -82.04
#